data_AF-G5BK84-F1
#
_entry.id   AF-G5BK84-F1
#
_cell.length_a   1.000
_cell.length_b   1.000
_cell.length_c   1.000
_cell.angle_alpha   90.00
_cell.angle_beta   90.00
_cell.angle_gamma   90.00
#
_symmetry.space_group_name_H-M   'P 1'
#
loop_
_entity.id
_entity.type
_entity.pdbx_description
1 polymer ?
#
loop_
_entity_poly.entity_id
_entity_poly.type
_entity_poly.pdbx_seq_one_letter_code
_entity_poly.pdbx_strand_id
1 'polypeptide(L)'
;MLQMIRHGTTHVFASKEREITHEDIDGILERGAKQTAEINEKLSKMGESSLRNFTVDTESNVYNFEGEDCREKQKIAFTEWIEPPKRERKANYAVDAYFREELRVSEPKAPKAPQPPKQPNVQDFQFFPPRLFELLEKEILYYRKTIRYKVPQSPDLPNVAQAQKEEQLKINDAEPLNDEELEEKEKLLTQGFINWNKRDFNQFIKANEKWGRDDIENIAREVEGKTPEEVTEYSAVFWERCSELQDIEKIMAQIERGEARIQRRISIKKALDTKIGRYKAPFHQLQISYGTNKRKTYTEEEDRFLICVLHKLGFYKENVYDELWQCIRNSPQFRFDWFLKSRTAMQLQRRCNTLITWIERENMELKEKEKAEKKKRGPKPSTQKHKMDGAPDSGGRKKKLKL
;
A
#
# COMPACT_ATOMS: atom_id res chain seq x y z
N MET A 1 8.33 -10.73 18.67
CA MET A 1 6.85 -10.82 18.55
C MET A 1 6.38 -12.24 18.18
N LEU A 2 6.90 -12.87 17.12
CA LEU A 2 6.57 -14.26 16.74
C LEU A 2 6.94 -15.32 17.81
N GLN A 3 8.10 -15.19 18.47
CA GLN A 3 8.51 -16.11 19.56
C GLN A 3 7.58 -16.04 20.78
N MET A 4 7.01 -14.86 21.06
CA MET A 4 6.09 -14.65 22.18
C MET A 4 4.71 -15.27 21.90
N ILE A 5 4.26 -15.21 20.65
CA ILE A 5 3.04 -15.89 20.19
C ILE A 5 3.23 -17.41 20.26
N ARG A 6 4.39 -17.93 19.84
CA ARG A 6 4.73 -19.37 19.86
C ARG A 6 4.64 -19.98 21.25
N HIS A 7 5.26 -19.37 22.26
CA HIS A 7 5.27 -19.89 23.63
C HIS A 7 3.87 -19.96 24.25
N GLY A 8 2.99 -19.02 23.92
CA GLY A 8 1.59 -19.06 24.36
C GLY A 8 0.76 -20.09 23.61
N THR A 9 0.95 -20.20 22.29
CA THR A 9 0.13 -21.09 21.45
C THR A 9 0.45 -22.57 21.64
N THR A 10 1.70 -22.97 21.82
CA THR A 10 2.04 -24.40 22.03
C THR A 10 1.41 -24.95 23.30
N HIS A 11 1.37 -24.14 24.37
CA HIS A 11 0.75 -24.52 25.63
C HIS A 11 -0.78 -24.67 25.50
N VAL A 12 -1.42 -23.79 24.72
CA VAL A 12 -2.87 -23.82 24.44
C VAL A 12 -3.28 -25.01 23.56
N PHE A 13 -2.44 -25.40 22.59
CA PHE A 13 -2.72 -26.57 21.75
C PHE A 13 -2.41 -27.90 22.44
N ALA A 14 -1.45 -27.94 23.38
CA ALA A 14 -1.13 -29.11 24.18
C ALA A 14 -2.16 -29.36 25.30
N SER A 15 -2.75 -28.31 25.88
CA SER A 15 -3.83 -28.42 26.85
C SER A 15 -5.17 -28.60 26.15
N LYS A 16 -5.54 -29.84 25.83
CA LYS A 16 -6.95 -30.16 25.56
C LYS A 16 -7.73 -30.06 26.88
N GLU A 17 -8.48 -28.98 27.02
CA GLU A 17 -9.54 -28.75 28.02
C GLU A 17 -9.05 -28.65 29.48
N ARG A 18 -8.65 -27.43 29.90
CA ARG A 18 -8.87 -26.92 31.26
C ARG A 18 -8.72 -25.40 31.25
N GLU A 19 -9.85 -24.73 31.41
CA GLU A 19 -9.90 -23.29 31.70
C GLU A 19 -9.21 -23.02 33.05
N ILE A 20 -8.42 -21.95 33.13
CA ILE A 20 -7.77 -21.49 34.35
C ILE A 20 -8.88 -21.14 35.36
N THR A 21 -9.12 -22.02 36.35
CA THR A 21 -10.08 -21.76 37.42
C THR A 21 -9.43 -20.87 38.49
N HIS A 22 -10.25 -20.04 39.15
CA HIS A 22 -9.81 -19.08 40.17
C HIS A 22 -8.99 -19.69 41.33
N GLU A 23 -9.11 -21.01 41.57
CA GLU A 23 -8.38 -21.75 42.60
C GLU A 23 -6.86 -21.82 42.35
N ASP A 24 -6.39 -21.70 41.11
CA ASP A 24 -4.96 -21.73 40.79
C ASP A 24 -4.23 -20.42 41.10
N ILE A 25 -4.94 -19.29 41.18
CA ILE A 25 -4.33 -17.98 41.47
C ILE A 25 -3.84 -17.93 42.93
N ASP A 26 -4.65 -18.45 43.86
CA ASP A 26 -4.27 -18.51 45.27
C ASP A 26 -3.09 -19.47 45.48
N GLY A 27 -3.05 -20.58 44.74
CA GLY A 27 -1.91 -21.51 44.73
C GLY A 27 -0.63 -20.93 44.12
N ILE A 28 -0.75 -19.99 43.18
CA ILE A 28 0.39 -19.22 42.64
C ILE A 28 0.86 -18.18 43.67
N LEU A 29 -0.08 -17.49 44.33
CA LEU A 29 0.25 -16.51 45.38
C LEU A 29 0.94 -17.17 46.57
N GLU A 30 0.46 -18.35 46.99
CA GLU A 30 1.06 -19.10 48.09
C GLU A 30 2.47 -19.60 47.73
N ARG A 31 2.69 -20.03 46.47
CA ARG A 31 4.02 -20.39 45.97
C ARG A 31 4.96 -19.19 45.92
N GLY A 32 4.47 -18.03 45.46
CA GLY A 32 5.24 -16.78 45.46
C GLY A 32 5.62 -16.33 46.87
N ALA A 33 4.69 -16.45 47.83
CA ALA A 33 4.95 -16.15 49.23
C ALA A 33 5.99 -17.10 49.85
N LYS A 34 5.89 -18.42 49.58
CA LYS A 34 6.88 -19.41 50.04
C LYS A 34 8.27 -19.16 49.44
N GLN A 35 8.37 -18.90 48.14
CA GLN A 35 9.66 -18.58 47.51
C GLN A 35 10.27 -17.28 48.06
N THR A 36 9.45 -16.25 48.30
CA THR A 36 9.92 -14.99 48.88
C THR A 36 10.42 -15.20 50.32
N ALA A 37 9.72 -16.04 51.10
CA ALA A 37 10.14 -16.40 52.45
C ALA A 37 11.46 -17.18 52.45
N GLU A 38 11.60 -18.18 51.57
CA GLU A 38 12.86 -18.93 51.41
C GLU A 38 14.03 -18.04 50.96
N ILE A 39 13.78 -17.10 50.05
CA ILE A 39 14.80 -16.14 49.59
C ILE A 39 15.19 -15.19 50.73
N ASN A 40 14.24 -14.68 51.51
CA ASN A 40 14.53 -13.87 52.69
C ASN A 40 15.30 -14.65 53.76
N GLU A 41 14.96 -15.92 53.98
CA GLU A 41 15.70 -16.77 54.92
C GLU A 41 17.12 -17.02 54.42
N LYS A 42 17.31 -17.30 53.12
CA LYS A 42 18.63 -17.41 52.49
C LYS A 42 19.43 -16.11 52.57
N LEU A 43 18.80 -14.96 52.35
CA LEU A 43 19.43 -13.64 52.48
C LEU A 43 19.84 -13.34 53.94
N SER A 44 19.01 -13.72 54.92
CA SER A 44 19.35 -13.55 56.35
C SER A 44 20.49 -14.48 56.81
N LYS A 45 20.57 -15.70 56.26
CA LYS A 45 21.66 -16.64 56.50
C LYS A 45 22.96 -16.20 55.83
N MET A 46 22.88 -15.49 54.71
CA MET A 46 24.03 -14.86 54.05
C MET A 46 24.39 -13.52 54.73
N GLY A 47 24.92 -13.60 55.95
CA GLY A 47 25.48 -12.45 56.67
C GLY A 47 26.79 -11.93 56.05
N GLU A 48 27.26 -10.77 56.55
CA GLU A 48 28.33 -9.87 56.05
C GLU A 48 29.64 -10.52 55.53
N SER A 49 29.92 -11.78 55.87
CA SER A 49 31.06 -12.54 55.34
C SER A 49 30.92 -12.89 53.85
N SER A 50 29.71 -13.09 53.32
CA SER A 50 29.49 -13.35 51.88
C SER A 50 29.61 -12.08 51.03
N LEU A 51 29.31 -10.91 51.58
CA LEU A 51 29.49 -9.62 50.91
C LEU A 51 30.97 -9.27 50.69
N ARG A 52 31.88 -9.75 51.57
CA ARG A 52 33.33 -9.54 51.41
C ARG A 52 33.96 -10.37 50.28
N ASN A 53 33.31 -11.46 49.88
CA ASN A 53 33.75 -12.32 48.78
C ASN A 53 32.97 -12.04 47.47
N PHE A 54 32.15 -10.98 47.43
CA PHE A 54 31.42 -10.60 46.23
C PHE A 54 32.33 -9.84 45.27
N THR A 55 32.98 -10.58 44.38
CA THR A 55 33.69 -10.03 43.22
C THR A 55 32.82 -10.18 41.97
N VAL A 56 32.39 -9.05 41.40
CA VAL A 56 31.74 -8.96 40.07
C VAL A 56 32.81 -9.10 39.00
N ASP A 57 33.51 -10.23 38.98
CA ASP A 57 34.41 -10.58 37.90
C ASP A 57 34.47 -12.10 37.82
N THR A 58 33.48 -12.64 37.11
CA THR A 58 33.58 -13.92 36.44
C THR A 58 32.57 -13.85 35.32
N GLU A 59 33.04 -14.15 34.11
CA GLU A 59 32.32 -14.18 32.85
C GLU A 59 31.08 -15.08 32.97
N SER A 60 30.00 -14.49 33.51
CA SER A 60 28.71 -15.14 33.63
C SER A 60 28.19 -15.32 32.22
N ASN A 61 28.32 -16.56 31.75
CA ASN A 61 27.82 -17.07 30.50
C ASN A 61 26.42 -16.46 30.26
N VAL A 62 26.30 -15.48 29.36
CA VAL A 62 25.08 -14.67 29.09
C VAL A 62 23.86 -15.55 28.75
N TYR A 63 24.12 -16.82 28.49
CA TYR A 63 23.17 -17.84 28.07
C TYR A 63 22.64 -18.71 29.21
N ASN A 64 23.15 -18.57 30.45
CA ASN A 64 22.64 -19.26 31.63
C ASN A 64 21.64 -18.37 32.38
N PHE A 65 20.38 -18.80 32.45
CA PHE A 65 19.34 -18.16 33.26
C PHE A 65 18.77 -19.20 34.22
N GLU A 66 18.74 -18.90 35.53
CA GLU A 66 18.30 -19.82 36.60
C GLU A 66 19.00 -21.20 36.66
N GLY A 67 20.23 -21.28 36.15
CA GLY A 67 21.02 -22.53 36.17
C GLY A 67 20.82 -23.44 34.94
N GLU A 68 20.03 -23.01 33.95
CA GLU A 68 19.86 -23.71 32.67
C GLU A 68 20.46 -22.93 31.49
N ASP A 69 21.19 -23.62 30.62
CA ASP A 69 21.86 -23.05 29.44
C ASP A 69 20.88 -22.95 28.25
N CYS A 70 20.54 -21.73 27.85
CA CYS A 70 19.50 -21.43 26.87
C CYS A 70 19.87 -21.81 25.42
N ARG A 71 21.13 -22.19 25.17
CA ARG A 71 21.62 -22.56 23.82
C ARG A 71 21.06 -23.90 23.32
N GLU A 72 20.83 -24.87 24.20
CA GLU A 72 20.29 -26.18 23.80
C GLU A 72 18.82 -26.10 23.36
N LYS A 73 18.02 -25.24 24.00
CA LYS A 73 16.60 -25.04 23.68
C LYS A 73 16.38 -24.39 22.31
N GLN A 74 17.37 -23.66 21.79
CA GLN A 74 17.29 -23.02 20.46
C GLN A 74 17.31 -24.04 19.31
N LYS A 75 17.91 -25.23 19.52
CA LYS A 75 17.93 -26.31 18.51
C LYS A 75 16.61 -27.06 18.40
N ILE A 76 15.89 -27.23 19.51
CA ILE A 76 14.60 -27.96 19.54
C ILE A 76 13.48 -27.10 18.94
N ALA A 77 13.52 -25.79 19.13
CA ALA A 77 12.54 -24.85 18.60
C ALA A 77 12.51 -24.74 17.05
N PHE A 78 13.49 -25.32 16.35
CA PHE A 78 13.53 -25.38 14.89
C PHE A 78 12.87 -26.65 14.33
N THR A 79 12.71 -27.70 15.15
CA THR A 79 12.23 -29.02 14.71
C THR A 79 10.71 -29.17 14.78
N GLU A 80 10.02 -28.40 15.63
CA GLU A 80 8.55 -28.41 15.78
C GLU A 80 7.87 -27.30 14.95
N TRP A 81 8.21 -27.21 13.67
CA TRP A 81 7.51 -26.33 12.74
C TRP A 81 6.16 -26.95 12.33
N ILE A 82 5.09 -26.61 13.04
CA ILE A 82 3.71 -26.84 12.57
C ILE A 82 3.41 -25.74 11.57
N GLU A 83 3.42 -26.08 10.28
CA GLU A 83 3.13 -25.14 9.21
C GLU A 83 1.67 -24.66 9.33
N PRO A 84 1.41 -23.34 9.44
CA PRO A 84 0.05 -22.83 9.45
C PRO A 84 -0.67 -23.33 8.18
N PRO A 85 -1.94 -23.76 8.27
CA PRO A 85 -2.66 -24.22 7.09
C PRO A 85 -2.57 -23.14 6.02
N LYS A 86 -1.99 -23.50 4.87
CA LYS A 86 -1.87 -22.61 3.71
C LYS A 86 -3.24 -21.99 3.49
N ARG A 87 -3.29 -20.67 3.47
CA ARG A 87 -4.52 -19.93 3.18
C ARG A 87 -4.92 -20.34 1.76
N GLU A 88 -5.87 -21.26 1.64
CA GLU A 88 -6.43 -21.64 0.35
C GLU A 88 -7.12 -20.40 -0.20
N ARG A 89 -6.51 -19.78 -1.21
CA ARG A 89 -7.23 -18.85 -2.07
C ARG A 89 -8.33 -19.68 -2.72
N LYS A 90 -9.60 -19.39 -2.41
CA LYS A 90 -10.74 -19.94 -3.15
C LYS A 90 -10.51 -19.63 -4.63
N ALA A 91 -10.23 -20.65 -5.42
CA ALA A 91 -10.15 -20.53 -6.87
C ALA A 91 -11.58 -20.33 -7.40
N ASN A 92 -12.07 -19.11 -7.30
CA ASN A 92 -13.34 -18.71 -7.90
C ASN A 92 -13.09 -18.27 -9.34
N TYR A 93 -12.66 -19.18 -10.22
CA TYR A 93 -12.89 -19.13 -11.67
C TYR A 93 -12.16 -20.29 -12.37
N ALA A 94 -12.82 -20.94 -13.34
CA ALA A 94 -12.21 -21.99 -14.17
C ALA A 94 -11.09 -21.44 -15.08
N VAL A 95 -11.20 -20.16 -15.49
CA VAL A 95 -10.22 -19.49 -16.36
C VAL A 95 -8.86 -19.28 -15.66
N ASP A 96 -8.86 -19.01 -14.36
CA ASP A 96 -7.62 -18.88 -13.56
C ASP A 96 -6.82 -20.18 -13.46
N ALA A 97 -7.48 -21.33 -13.60
CA ALA A 97 -6.81 -22.63 -13.61
C ALA A 97 -6.04 -22.83 -14.93
N TYR A 98 -6.64 -22.44 -16.05
CA TYR A 98 -6.04 -22.48 -17.38
C TYR A 98 -4.72 -21.67 -17.42
N PHE A 99 -4.76 -20.39 -17.02
CA PHE A 99 -3.57 -19.53 -17.04
C PHE A 99 -2.48 -19.97 -16.06
N ARG A 100 -2.87 -20.50 -14.89
CA ARG A 100 -1.90 -21.09 -13.96
C ARG A 100 -1.19 -22.30 -14.54
N GLU A 101 -1.88 -23.13 -15.31
CA GLU A 101 -1.27 -24.31 -15.93
C GLU A 101 -0.35 -23.92 -17.09
N GLU A 102 -0.76 -22.92 -17.89
CA GLU A 102 -0.02 -22.43 -19.06
C GLU A 102 1.24 -21.60 -18.68
N LEU A 103 1.15 -20.77 -17.63
CA LEU A 103 2.22 -19.88 -17.16
C LEU A 103 3.08 -20.46 -16.02
N ARG A 104 2.91 -21.73 -15.65
CA ARG A 104 3.80 -22.46 -14.71
C ARG A 104 5.20 -22.62 -15.33
N VAL A 105 6.04 -21.60 -15.13
CA VAL A 105 7.44 -21.54 -15.55
C VAL A 105 8.39 -21.58 -14.34
N SER A 106 7.91 -21.28 -13.13
CA SER A 106 8.78 -21.02 -11.97
C SER A 106 8.98 -22.17 -10.97
N GLU A 107 8.24 -23.29 -11.05
CA GLU A 107 8.40 -24.42 -10.12
C GLU A 107 8.99 -25.66 -10.82
N PRO A 108 10.11 -26.24 -10.32
CA PRO A 108 10.65 -27.46 -10.86
C PRO A 108 10.04 -28.64 -10.12
N LYS A 109 8.96 -29.24 -10.64
CA LYS A 109 8.51 -30.60 -10.27
C LYS A 109 7.39 -31.06 -11.22
N ALA A 110 7.60 -32.24 -11.82
CA ALA A 110 6.78 -32.94 -12.82
C ALA A 110 6.89 -32.46 -14.28
N PRO A 111 7.01 -33.40 -15.24
CA PRO A 111 6.95 -33.09 -16.67
C PRO A 111 5.57 -32.53 -17.03
N LYS A 112 5.54 -31.44 -17.81
CA LYS A 112 4.30 -30.80 -18.27
C LYS A 112 3.43 -31.82 -19.00
N ALA A 113 2.11 -31.75 -18.79
CA ALA A 113 1.17 -32.51 -19.59
C ALA A 113 1.30 -32.10 -21.07
N PRO A 114 1.23 -33.05 -22.02
CA PRO A 114 1.36 -32.73 -23.44
C PRO A 114 0.20 -31.83 -23.90
N GLN A 115 0.53 -30.71 -24.52
CA GLN A 115 -0.40 -29.80 -25.17
C GLN A 115 -0.41 -30.01 -26.69
N PRO A 116 -1.53 -29.72 -27.38
CA PRO A 116 -1.59 -29.75 -28.83
C PRO A 116 -0.55 -28.81 -29.45
N PRO A 117 0.21 -29.23 -30.48
CA PRO A 117 1.32 -28.44 -31.02
C PRO A 117 0.91 -27.14 -31.72
N LYS A 118 -0.38 -26.92 -32.01
CA LYS A 118 -0.92 -25.75 -32.73
C LYS A 118 -1.88 -24.91 -31.88
N GLN A 119 -1.77 -24.94 -30.56
CA GLN A 119 -2.65 -24.13 -29.73
C GLN A 119 -2.34 -22.62 -29.86
N PRO A 120 -3.37 -21.77 -30.02
CA PRO A 120 -3.21 -20.32 -29.92
C PRO A 120 -2.72 -19.95 -28.51
N ASN A 121 -1.67 -19.13 -28.43
CA ASN A 121 -1.17 -18.61 -27.16
C ASN A 121 -2.05 -17.42 -26.73
N VAL A 122 -2.99 -17.67 -25.83
CA VAL A 122 -3.89 -16.66 -25.27
C VAL A 122 -3.34 -16.15 -23.94
N GLN A 123 -3.39 -14.84 -23.72
CA GLN A 123 -2.95 -14.22 -22.45
C GLN A 123 -4.13 -13.60 -21.71
N ASP A 124 -4.04 -13.54 -20.38
CA ASP A 124 -5.07 -13.02 -19.48
C ASP A 124 -5.41 -11.55 -19.76
N PHE A 125 -4.39 -10.72 -19.96
CA PHE A 125 -4.54 -9.30 -20.31
C PHE A 125 -5.15 -9.04 -21.69
N GLN A 126 -5.37 -10.06 -22.51
CA GLN A 126 -6.05 -9.91 -23.81
C GLN A 126 -7.57 -10.04 -23.68
N PHE A 127 -8.09 -10.37 -22.48
CA PHE A 127 -9.51 -10.39 -22.13
C PHE A 127 -10.40 -11.20 -23.08
N PHE A 128 -9.95 -12.40 -23.48
CA PHE A 128 -10.79 -13.32 -24.24
C PHE A 128 -12.05 -13.74 -23.47
N PRO A 129 -13.14 -14.08 -24.16
CA PRO A 129 -14.37 -14.55 -23.51
C PRO A 129 -14.15 -15.92 -22.84
N PRO A 130 -14.77 -16.19 -21.66
CA PRO A 130 -14.65 -17.45 -20.93
C PRO A 130 -14.92 -18.71 -21.77
N ARG A 131 -15.89 -18.59 -22.70
CA ARG A 131 -16.28 -19.66 -23.62
C ARG A 131 -15.14 -20.18 -24.50
N LEU A 132 -14.18 -19.33 -24.86
CA LEU A 132 -13.02 -19.75 -25.64
C LEU A 132 -12.17 -20.75 -24.86
N PHE A 133 -12.01 -20.54 -23.54
CA PHE A 133 -11.22 -21.43 -22.70
C PHE A 133 -11.86 -22.81 -22.55
N GLU A 134 -13.20 -22.89 -22.52
CA GLU A 134 -13.92 -24.17 -22.52
C GLU A 134 -13.63 -24.98 -23.80
N LEU A 135 -13.62 -24.32 -24.96
CA LEU A 135 -13.32 -24.97 -26.25
C LEU A 135 -11.84 -25.39 -26.32
N LEU A 136 -10.92 -24.54 -25.86
CA LEU A 136 -9.50 -24.89 -25.78
C LEU A 136 -9.25 -26.04 -24.80
N GLU A 137 -9.95 -26.09 -23.68
CA GLU A 137 -9.87 -27.20 -22.72
C GLU A 137 -10.35 -28.51 -23.33
N LYS A 138 -11.48 -28.50 -24.07
CA LYS A 138 -11.95 -29.67 -24.83
C LYS A 138 -10.90 -30.20 -25.81
N GLU A 139 -10.23 -29.32 -26.56
CA GLU A 139 -9.14 -29.71 -27.48
C GLU A 139 -7.95 -30.33 -26.74
N ILE A 140 -7.57 -29.78 -25.59
CA ILE A 140 -6.48 -30.31 -24.76
C ILE A 140 -6.83 -31.71 -24.29
N LEU A 141 -8.05 -31.90 -23.76
CA LEU A 141 -8.51 -33.19 -23.26
C LEU A 141 -8.59 -34.24 -24.39
N TYR A 142 -9.11 -33.86 -25.54
CA TYR A 142 -9.15 -34.73 -26.72
C TYR A 142 -7.74 -35.10 -27.21
N TYR A 143 -6.82 -34.14 -27.27
CA TYR A 143 -5.43 -34.41 -27.64
C TYR A 143 -4.75 -35.37 -26.64
N ARG A 144 -4.95 -35.15 -25.33
CA ARG A 144 -4.47 -36.06 -24.27
C ARG A 144 -5.06 -37.48 -24.45
N LYS A 145 -6.31 -37.61 -24.87
CA LYS A 145 -6.96 -38.89 -25.23
C LYS A 145 -6.29 -39.56 -26.42
N THR A 146 -6.00 -38.83 -27.50
CA THR A 146 -5.35 -39.38 -28.70
C THR A 146 -3.95 -39.93 -28.42
N ILE A 147 -3.20 -39.30 -27.51
CA ILE A 147 -1.85 -39.74 -27.09
C ILE A 147 -1.90 -40.83 -26.02
N ARG A 148 -3.10 -41.20 -25.52
CA ARG A 148 -3.31 -42.11 -24.38
C ARG A 148 -2.54 -41.65 -23.14
N TYR A 149 -2.55 -40.34 -22.89
CA TYR A 149 -1.92 -39.76 -21.71
C TYR A 149 -2.63 -40.24 -20.44
N LYS A 150 -1.83 -40.69 -19.46
CA LYS A 150 -2.31 -41.06 -18.12
C LYS A 150 -1.91 -39.96 -17.15
N VAL A 151 -2.88 -39.41 -16.43
CA VAL A 151 -2.65 -38.36 -15.44
C VAL A 151 -1.79 -38.92 -14.29
N PRO A 152 -0.57 -38.38 -14.06
CA PRO A 152 0.27 -38.78 -12.94
C PRO A 152 -0.38 -38.42 -11.60
N GLN A 153 -0.08 -39.18 -10.55
CA GLN A 153 -0.50 -38.82 -9.19
C GLN A 153 0.30 -37.63 -8.69
N SER A 154 -0.38 -36.52 -8.41
CA SER A 154 0.22 -35.35 -7.78
C SER A 154 0.25 -35.54 -6.25
N PRO A 155 1.43 -35.50 -5.61
CA PRO A 155 1.55 -35.71 -4.16
C PRO A 155 1.01 -34.56 -3.30
N ASP A 156 0.57 -33.45 -3.93
CA ASP A 156 0.24 -32.19 -3.24
C ASP A 156 -1.25 -32.04 -2.86
N LEU A 157 -2.13 -32.96 -3.26
CA LEU A 157 -3.57 -32.90 -2.95
C LEU A 157 -3.98 -33.90 -1.87
N PRO A 158 -4.84 -33.55 -0.89
CA PRO A 158 -5.27 -34.46 0.17
C PRO A 158 -6.08 -35.67 -0.33
N ASN A 159 -6.56 -35.65 -1.58
CA ASN A 159 -7.43 -36.67 -2.17
C ASN A 159 -6.94 -37.11 -3.57
N VAL A 160 -5.66 -37.46 -3.66
CA VAL A 160 -4.92 -37.73 -4.92
C VAL A 160 -5.61 -38.74 -5.83
N ALA A 161 -6.17 -39.81 -5.27
CA ALA A 161 -6.76 -40.90 -6.05
C ALA A 161 -8.12 -40.56 -6.65
N GLN A 162 -8.89 -39.66 -6.02
CA GLN A 162 -10.19 -39.21 -6.55
C GLN A 162 -9.98 -38.17 -7.64
N ALA A 163 -9.12 -37.17 -7.40
CA ALA A 163 -8.76 -36.16 -8.39
C ALA A 163 -8.15 -36.78 -9.67
N GLN A 164 -7.29 -37.81 -9.51
CA GLN A 164 -6.74 -38.54 -10.66
C GLN A 164 -7.83 -39.23 -11.48
N LYS A 165 -8.81 -39.87 -10.81
CA LYS A 165 -9.91 -40.56 -11.49
C LYS A 165 -10.80 -39.56 -12.23
N GLU A 166 -11.14 -38.44 -11.61
CA GLU A 166 -11.96 -37.39 -12.22
C GLU A 166 -11.28 -36.79 -13.46
N GLU A 167 -9.99 -36.43 -13.37
CA GLU A 167 -9.24 -35.91 -14.50
C GLU A 167 -9.09 -36.94 -15.63
N GLN A 168 -8.88 -38.21 -15.28
CA GLN A 168 -8.83 -39.28 -16.29
C GLN A 168 -10.20 -39.53 -16.93
N LEU A 169 -11.30 -39.40 -16.19
CA LEU A 169 -12.66 -39.49 -16.74
C LEU A 169 -12.92 -38.36 -17.75
N LYS A 170 -12.53 -37.11 -17.42
CA LYS A 170 -12.63 -35.98 -18.37
C LYS A 170 -11.85 -36.23 -19.66
N ILE A 171 -10.65 -36.79 -19.56
CA ILE A 171 -9.85 -37.16 -20.76
C ILE A 171 -10.54 -38.28 -21.55
N ASN A 172 -11.08 -39.29 -20.87
CA ASN A 172 -11.72 -40.42 -21.55
C ASN A 172 -13.03 -40.02 -22.25
N ASP A 173 -13.78 -39.10 -21.66
CA ASP A 173 -15.07 -38.60 -22.18
C ASP A 173 -14.90 -37.53 -23.27
N ALA A 174 -13.67 -37.01 -23.47
CA ALA A 174 -13.42 -35.96 -24.44
C ALA A 174 -13.75 -36.38 -25.89
N GLU A 175 -14.53 -35.55 -26.56
CA GLU A 175 -14.93 -35.65 -27.97
C GLU A 175 -14.16 -34.63 -28.83
N PRO A 176 -13.96 -34.89 -30.13
CA PRO A 176 -13.42 -33.88 -31.03
C PRO A 176 -14.40 -32.71 -31.15
N LEU A 177 -13.88 -31.50 -31.40
CA LEU A 177 -14.74 -30.34 -31.67
C LEU A 177 -15.55 -30.56 -32.95
N ASN A 178 -16.84 -30.21 -32.89
CA ASN A 178 -17.71 -30.18 -34.06
C ASN A 178 -17.36 -29.00 -34.98
N ASP A 179 -17.78 -29.07 -36.25
CA ASP A 179 -17.57 -28.00 -37.24
C ASP A 179 -18.15 -26.65 -36.76
N GLU A 180 -19.30 -26.67 -36.08
CA GLU A 180 -19.91 -25.48 -35.47
C GLU A 180 -19.06 -24.88 -34.33
N GLU A 181 -18.44 -25.73 -33.50
CA GLU A 181 -17.57 -25.30 -32.39
C GLU A 181 -16.23 -24.76 -32.91
N LEU A 182 -15.74 -25.28 -34.04
CA LEU A 182 -14.56 -24.75 -34.73
C LEU A 182 -14.83 -23.34 -35.26
N GLU A 183 -15.99 -23.11 -35.89
CA GLU A 183 -16.40 -21.76 -36.31
C GLU A 183 -16.59 -20.81 -35.11
N GLU A 184 -17.20 -21.29 -34.01
CA GLU A 184 -17.35 -20.51 -32.78
C GLU A 184 -15.98 -20.10 -32.23
N LYS A 185 -15.02 -21.03 -32.16
CA LYS A 185 -13.66 -20.77 -31.72
C LYS A 185 -12.97 -19.69 -32.58
N GLU A 186 -13.08 -19.78 -33.91
CA GLU A 186 -12.50 -18.77 -34.80
C GLU A 186 -13.11 -17.38 -34.56
N LYS A 187 -14.43 -17.30 -34.34
CA LYS A 187 -15.10 -16.04 -33.98
C LYS A 187 -14.61 -15.50 -32.64
N LEU A 188 -14.52 -16.34 -31.61
CA LEU A 188 -14.09 -15.93 -30.26
C LEU A 188 -12.63 -15.48 -30.21
N LEU A 189 -11.76 -16.05 -31.06
CA LEU A 189 -10.38 -15.60 -31.20
C LEU A 189 -10.27 -14.17 -31.76
N THR A 190 -11.27 -13.69 -32.52
CA THR A 190 -11.29 -12.30 -33.01
C THR A 190 -11.82 -11.28 -32.00
N GLN A 191 -12.53 -11.74 -30.95
CA GLN A 191 -13.17 -10.85 -29.97
C GLN A 191 -12.22 -10.38 -28.85
N GLY A 192 -11.01 -10.94 -28.76
CA GLY A 192 -10.00 -10.52 -27.79
C GLY A 192 -9.08 -9.42 -28.33
N PHE A 193 -8.29 -8.84 -27.42
CA PHE A 193 -7.30 -7.83 -27.76
C PHE A 193 -6.02 -8.44 -28.33
N ILE A 194 -6.11 -9.03 -29.53
CA ILE A 194 -4.98 -9.72 -30.21
C ILE A 194 -3.81 -8.75 -30.48
N ASN A 195 -4.14 -7.48 -30.75
CA ASN A 195 -3.15 -6.45 -31.05
C ASN A 195 -2.35 -6.00 -29.80
N TRP A 196 -2.72 -6.44 -28.61
CA TRP A 196 -2.06 -6.09 -27.36
C TRP A 196 -1.05 -7.16 -26.98
N ASN A 197 0.22 -6.77 -26.91
CA ASN A 197 1.30 -7.61 -26.45
C ASN A 197 1.62 -7.35 -24.97
N LYS A 198 2.38 -8.27 -24.36
CA LYS A 198 2.83 -8.13 -22.98
C LYS A 198 3.65 -6.86 -22.72
N ARG A 199 4.37 -6.37 -23.74
CA ARG A 199 5.08 -5.08 -23.67
C ARG A 199 4.09 -3.92 -23.54
N ASP A 200 3.08 -3.89 -24.40
CA ASP A 200 2.05 -2.85 -24.46
C ASP A 200 1.24 -2.83 -23.16
N PHE A 201 0.87 -4.01 -22.65
CA PHE A 201 0.21 -4.14 -21.36
C PHE A 201 1.05 -3.55 -20.21
N ASN A 202 2.33 -3.94 -20.10
CA ASN A 202 3.21 -3.40 -19.07
C ASN A 202 3.43 -1.88 -19.21
N GLN A 203 3.44 -1.38 -20.44
CA GLN A 203 3.56 0.06 -20.73
C GLN A 203 2.28 0.80 -20.32
N PHE A 204 1.11 0.25 -20.60
CA PHE A 204 -0.18 0.75 -20.13
C PHE A 204 -0.25 0.80 -18.60
N ILE A 205 0.18 -0.26 -17.90
CA ILE A 205 0.22 -0.24 -16.42
C ILE A 205 1.18 0.83 -15.88
N LYS A 206 2.37 0.98 -16.48
CA LYS A 206 3.32 2.04 -16.10
C LYS A 206 2.77 3.44 -16.37
N ALA A 207 2.06 3.63 -17.48
CA ALA A 207 1.41 4.89 -17.81
C ALA A 207 0.29 5.23 -16.81
N ASN A 208 -0.52 4.24 -16.41
CA ASN A 208 -1.52 4.41 -15.34
C ASN A 208 -0.87 4.75 -13.99
N GLU A 209 0.27 4.14 -13.64
CA GLU A 209 1.02 4.52 -12.42
C GLU A 209 1.52 5.98 -12.47
N LYS A 210 1.89 6.48 -13.65
CA LYS A 210 2.52 7.78 -13.82
C LYS A 210 1.53 8.94 -13.93
N TRP A 211 0.43 8.75 -14.65
CA TRP A 211 -0.58 9.78 -14.91
C TRP A 211 -1.85 9.62 -14.08
N GLY A 212 -2.08 8.44 -13.51
CA GLY A 212 -3.30 8.10 -12.79
C GLY A 212 -4.39 7.59 -13.74
N ARG A 213 -5.40 6.90 -13.19
CA ARG A 213 -6.44 6.21 -13.98
C ARG A 213 -7.30 7.13 -14.85
N ASP A 214 -7.42 8.40 -14.47
CA ASP A 214 -8.35 9.36 -15.07
C ASP A 214 -7.77 10.05 -16.33
N ASP A 215 -6.45 10.07 -16.48
CA ASP A 215 -5.75 10.82 -17.53
C ASP A 215 -5.44 9.95 -18.75
N ILE A 216 -6.51 9.50 -19.41
CA ILE A 216 -6.45 8.58 -20.57
C ILE A 216 -5.67 9.21 -21.73
N GLU A 217 -5.73 10.54 -21.92
CA GLU A 217 -5.02 11.23 -22.98
C GLU A 217 -3.49 11.07 -22.87
N ASN A 218 -2.94 11.27 -21.66
CA ASN A 218 -1.51 11.10 -21.44
C ASN A 218 -1.10 9.63 -21.39
N ILE A 219 -1.98 8.75 -20.92
CA ILE A 219 -1.76 7.29 -21.01
C ILE A 219 -1.63 6.86 -22.48
N ALA A 220 -2.55 7.28 -23.34
CA ALA A 220 -2.55 6.94 -24.76
C ALA A 220 -1.30 7.43 -25.49
N ARG A 221 -0.78 8.61 -25.13
CA ARG A 221 0.48 9.12 -25.71
C ARG A 221 1.71 8.29 -25.32
N GLU A 222 1.69 7.64 -24.17
CA GLU A 222 2.83 6.87 -23.65
C GLU A 222 2.77 5.40 -24.08
N VAL A 223 1.63 4.89 -24.54
CA VAL A 223 1.52 3.54 -25.12
C VAL A 223 1.92 3.59 -26.61
N GLU A 224 3.15 3.17 -26.90
CA GLU A 224 3.68 3.15 -28.26
C GLU A 224 2.93 2.14 -29.15
N GLY A 225 2.56 2.55 -30.36
CA GLY A 225 1.97 1.65 -31.36
C GLY A 225 0.48 1.35 -31.17
N LYS A 226 -0.22 2.13 -30.34
CA LYS A 226 -1.68 2.10 -30.20
C LYS A 226 -2.28 3.48 -30.45
N THR A 227 -3.47 3.48 -31.03
CA THR A 227 -4.25 4.71 -31.19
C THR A 227 -4.93 5.10 -29.87
N PRO A 228 -5.26 6.38 -29.66
CA PRO A 228 -5.95 6.80 -28.44
C PRO A 228 -7.32 6.14 -28.26
N GLU A 229 -8.00 5.81 -29.37
CA GLU A 229 -9.28 5.10 -29.36
C GLU A 229 -9.11 3.67 -28.84
N GLU A 230 -8.14 2.90 -29.37
CA GLU A 230 -7.82 1.55 -28.90
C GLU A 230 -7.43 1.52 -27.41
N VAL A 231 -6.68 2.52 -26.94
CA VAL A 231 -6.30 2.61 -25.52
C VAL A 231 -7.51 2.92 -24.65
N THR A 232 -8.46 3.72 -25.14
CA THR A 232 -9.69 4.04 -24.41
C THR A 232 -10.58 2.80 -24.29
N GLU A 233 -10.80 2.08 -25.38
CA GLU A 233 -11.57 0.82 -25.40
C GLU A 233 -10.94 -0.23 -24.48
N TYR A 234 -9.62 -0.43 -24.60
CA TYR A 234 -8.89 -1.35 -23.74
C TYR A 234 -8.97 -0.94 -22.26
N SER A 235 -8.86 0.35 -21.96
CA SER A 235 -8.95 0.84 -20.59
C SER A 235 -10.31 0.57 -19.95
N ALA A 236 -11.40 0.71 -20.71
CA ALA A 236 -12.75 0.43 -20.23
C ALA A 236 -12.91 -1.04 -19.87
N VAL A 237 -12.51 -1.94 -20.77
CA VAL A 237 -12.57 -3.40 -20.52
C VAL A 237 -11.61 -3.81 -19.40
N PHE A 238 -10.42 -3.22 -19.36
CA PHE A 238 -9.45 -3.46 -18.28
C PHE A 238 -10.08 -3.16 -16.92
N TRP A 239 -10.67 -2.00 -16.71
CA TRP A 239 -11.26 -1.65 -15.41
C TRP A 239 -12.52 -2.47 -15.06
N GLU A 240 -13.25 -2.96 -16.05
CA GLU A 240 -14.40 -3.84 -15.83
C GLU A 240 -13.98 -5.27 -15.46
N ARG A 241 -12.96 -5.82 -16.15
CA ARG A 241 -12.55 -7.24 -16.06
C ARG A 241 -11.18 -7.44 -15.40
N CYS A 242 -10.58 -6.43 -14.79
CA CYS A 242 -9.25 -6.54 -14.18
C CYS A 242 -9.16 -7.61 -13.08
N SER A 243 -10.29 -8.01 -12.49
CA SER A 243 -10.35 -9.10 -11.50
C SER A 243 -9.97 -10.47 -12.06
N GLU A 244 -10.04 -10.66 -13.38
CA GLU A 244 -9.65 -11.92 -14.06
C GLU A 244 -8.13 -12.06 -14.22
N LEU A 245 -7.36 -11.01 -13.95
CA LEU A 245 -5.90 -11.04 -14.09
C LEU A 245 -5.26 -11.73 -12.89
N GLN A 246 -4.34 -12.65 -13.16
CA GLN A 246 -3.66 -13.43 -12.11
C GLN A 246 -2.88 -12.53 -11.11
N ASP A 247 -2.29 -11.45 -11.62
CA ASP A 247 -1.45 -10.52 -10.85
C ASP A 247 -2.17 -9.22 -10.47
N ILE A 248 -3.51 -9.20 -10.45
CA ILE A 248 -4.28 -7.97 -10.21
C ILE A 248 -3.94 -7.27 -8.89
N GLU A 249 -3.77 -8.00 -7.80
CA GLU A 249 -3.43 -7.42 -6.49
C GLU A 249 -2.14 -6.58 -6.56
N LYS A 250 -1.15 -7.07 -7.31
CA LYS A 250 0.14 -6.40 -7.48
C LYS A 250 0.03 -5.20 -8.41
N ILE A 251 -0.74 -5.33 -9.49
CA ILE A 251 -0.99 -4.27 -10.46
C ILE A 251 -1.75 -3.11 -9.81
N MET A 252 -2.83 -3.40 -9.08
CA MET A 252 -3.60 -2.40 -8.34
C MET A 252 -2.73 -1.68 -7.31
N ALA A 253 -1.97 -2.42 -6.51
CA ALA A 253 -1.05 -1.83 -5.54
C ALA A 253 0.04 -0.96 -6.19
N GLN A 254 0.41 -1.21 -7.45
CA GLN A 254 1.33 -0.35 -8.21
C GLN A 254 0.64 0.94 -8.65
N ILE A 255 -0.55 0.84 -9.25
CA ILE A 255 -1.32 2.00 -9.72
C ILE A 255 -1.70 2.90 -8.53
N GLU A 256 -2.23 2.35 -7.44
CA GLU A 256 -2.60 3.10 -6.23
C GLU A 256 -1.40 3.83 -5.60
N ARG A 257 -0.21 3.21 -5.62
CA ARG A 257 1.03 3.89 -5.16
C ARG A 257 1.39 5.05 -6.08
N GLY A 258 1.20 4.90 -7.38
CA GLY A 258 1.36 5.97 -8.37
C GLY A 258 0.41 7.13 -8.11
N GLU A 259 -0.88 6.84 -8.01
CA GLU A 259 -1.93 7.82 -7.73
C GLU A 259 -1.71 8.54 -6.39
N ALA A 260 -1.30 7.82 -5.34
CA ALA A 260 -0.97 8.43 -4.06
C ALA A 260 0.19 9.46 -4.18
N ARG A 261 1.18 9.20 -5.05
CA ARG A 261 2.27 10.15 -5.32
C ARG A 261 1.78 11.36 -6.10
N ILE A 262 0.91 11.17 -7.09
CA ILE A 262 0.29 12.26 -7.87
C ILE A 262 -0.56 13.13 -6.94
N GLN A 263 -1.42 12.51 -6.13
CA GLN A 263 -2.28 13.22 -5.19
C GLN A 263 -1.47 13.97 -4.13
N ARG A 264 -0.38 13.38 -3.64
CA ARG A 264 0.56 14.05 -2.74
C ARG A 264 1.21 15.27 -3.39
N ARG A 265 1.60 15.18 -4.67
CA ARG A 265 2.16 16.32 -5.42
C ARG A 265 1.14 17.45 -5.56
N ILE A 266 -0.11 17.12 -5.90
CA ILE A 266 -1.21 18.09 -6.01
C ILE A 266 -1.50 18.73 -4.64
N SER A 267 -1.53 17.94 -3.56
CA SER A 267 -1.79 18.44 -2.21
C SER A 267 -0.73 19.44 -1.76
N ILE A 268 0.54 19.13 -2.00
CA ILE A 268 1.68 19.99 -1.65
C ILE A 268 1.62 21.30 -2.44
N LYS A 269 1.40 21.22 -3.77
CA LYS A 269 1.26 22.43 -4.62
C LYS A 269 0.16 23.34 -4.07
N LYS A 270 -1.04 22.79 -3.84
CA LYS A 270 -2.17 23.54 -3.30
C LYS A 270 -1.88 24.14 -1.91
N ALA A 271 -1.18 23.40 -1.05
CA ALA A 271 -0.82 23.88 0.29
C ALA A 271 0.17 25.05 0.22
N LEU A 272 1.18 24.97 -0.66
CA LEU A 272 2.16 26.04 -0.89
C LEU A 272 1.51 27.27 -1.52
N ASP A 273 0.69 27.09 -2.56
CA ASP A 273 -0.07 28.17 -3.21
C ASP A 273 -0.95 28.93 -2.21
N THR A 274 -1.69 28.18 -1.38
CA THR A 274 -2.54 28.75 -0.33
C THR A 274 -1.73 29.53 0.69
N LYS A 275 -0.56 29.02 1.11
CA LYS A 275 0.28 29.67 2.13
C LYS A 275 0.93 30.93 1.59
N ILE A 276 1.49 30.88 0.38
CA ILE A 276 2.19 32.00 -0.25
C ILE A 276 1.21 33.10 -0.67
N GLY A 277 0.02 32.73 -1.16
CA GLY A 277 -1.04 33.68 -1.53
C GLY A 277 -1.57 34.55 -0.38
N ARG A 278 -1.26 34.22 0.88
CA ARG A 278 -1.61 35.06 2.05
C ARG A 278 -0.71 36.29 2.21
N TYR A 279 0.47 36.30 1.60
CA TYR A 279 1.48 37.34 1.81
C TYR A 279 1.72 38.13 0.52
N LYS A 280 1.79 39.46 0.63
CA LYS A 280 2.14 40.34 -0.51
C LYS A 280 3.61 40.20 -0.91
N ALA A 281 4.50 40.05 0.09
CA ALA A 281 5.93 39.83 -0.11
C ALA A 281 6.41 38.56 0.63
N PRO A 282 6.19 37.36 0.06
CA PRO A 282 6.45 36.09 0.72
C PRO A 282 7.90 35.94 1.24
N PHE A 283 8.90 36.40 0.48
CA PHE A 283 10.32 36.35 0.86
C PHE A 283 10.68 37.16 2.12
N HIS A 284 9.84 38.11 2.53
CA HIS A 284 10.10 38.95 3.71
C HIS A 284 9.07 38.78 4.83
N GLN A 285 7.88 38.26 4.53
CA GLN A 285 6.74 38.25 5.45
C GLN A 285 6.27 36.84 5.82
N LEU A 286 6.60 35.82 5.03
CA LEU A 286 6.09 34.47 5.27
C LEU A 286 6.62 33.95 6.60
N GLN A 287 5.70 33.59 7.49
CA GLN A 287 6.00 32.99 8.78
C GLN A 287 5.49 31.57 8.79
N ILE A 288 6.30 30.63 9.29
CA ILE A 288 5.92 29.23 9.40
C ILE A 288 5.59 28.97 10.87
N SER A 289 4.41 28.42 11.13
CA SER A 289 4.08 27.99 12.49
C SER A 289 4.88 26.73 12.82
N TYR A 290 5.96 26.88 13.58
CA TYR A 290 6.78 25.77 14.03
C TYR A 290 6.03 24.99 15.13
N GLY A 291 5.93 23.68 14.97
CA GLY A 291 5.47 22.81 16.06
C GLY A 291 6.50 22.72 17.20
N THR A 292 6.24 21.85 18.18
CA THR A 292 7.11 21.58 19.34
C THR A 292 8.53 21.08 19.00
N ASN A 293 8.84 20.81 17.73
CA ASN A 293 10.11 20.22 17.27
C ASN A 293 11.03 21.20 16.51
N LYS A 294 11.04 22.50 16.85
CA LYS A 294 12.01 23.44 16.27
C LYS A 294 13.43 23.11 16.75
N ARG A 295 14.12 22.19 16.07
CA ARG A 295 15.57 22.03 16.21
C ARG A 295 16.25 23.31 15.73
N LYS A 296 17.19 23.85 16.52
CA LYS A 296 17.90 25.13 16.30
C LYS A 296 18.83 25.17 15.08
N THR A 297 18.71 24.25 14.13
CA THR A 297 19.68 24.14 13.03
C THR A 297 19.40 25.09 11.87
N TYR A 298 18.12 25.39 11.57
CA TYR A 298 17.74 26.31 10.49
C TYR A 298 17.10 27.56 11.08
N THR A 299 17.43 28.71 10.52
CA THR A 299 16.78 29.99 10.87
C THR A 299 15.45 30.16 10.13
N GLU A 300 14.61 31.08 10.61
CA GLU A 300 13.32 31.36 9.98
C GLU A 300 13.48 31.98 8.59
N GLU A 301 14.56 32.74 8.38
CA GLU A 301 14.90 33.36 7.11
C GLU A 301 15.32 32.30 6.08
N GLU A 302 16.12 31.32 6.49
CA GLU A 302 16.49 30.17 5.66
C GLU A 302 15.25 29.37 5.25
N ASP A 303 14.40 28.99 6.21
CA ASP A 303 13.19 28.20 5.93
C ASP A 303 12.22 28.91 4.99
N ARG A 304 12.05 30.23 5.20
CA ARG A 304 11.24 31.08 4.34
C ARG A 304 11.76 31.07 2.91
N PHE A 305 13.07 31.24 2.74
CA PHE A 305 13.68 31.22 1.42
C PHE A 305 13.51 29.86 0.75
N LEU A 306 13.73 28.75 1.48
CA LEU A 306 13.55 27.40 0.95
C LEU A 306 12.14 27.20 0.38
N ILE A 307 11.10 27.59 1.13
CA ILE A 307 9.71 27.45 0.70
C ILE A 307 9.37 28.37 -0.48
N CYS A 308 9.80 29.62 -0.45
CA CYS A 308 9.50 30.58 -1.53
C CYS A 308 10.20 30.20 -2.84
N VAL A 309 11.46 29.75 -2.78
CA VAL A 309 12.17 29.28 -3.98
C VAL A 309 11.62 27.94 -4.46
N LEU A 310 11.30 27.01 -3.56
CA LEU A 310 10.68 25.72 -3.93
C LEU A 310 9.35 25.92 -4.65
N HIS A 311 8.54 26.89 -4.21
CA HIS A 311 7.31 27.27 -4.90
C HIS A 311 7.57 27.88 -6.27
N LYS A 312 8.54 28.80 -6.37
CA LYS A 312 8.92 29.45 -7.63
C LYS A 312 9.47 28.47 -8.68
N LEU A 313 10.29 27.51 -8.27
CA LEU A 313 10.88 26.50 -9.16
C LEU A 313 9.86 25.41 -9.56
N GLY A 314 8.87 25.17 -8.71
CA GLY A 314 7.85 24.14 -8.89
C GLY A 314 8.30 22.80 -8.31
N PHE A 315 7.56 22.29 -7.32
CA PHE A 315 7.84 21.05 -6.61
C PHE A 315 7.83 19.78 -7.50
N TYR A 316 7.36 19.87 -8.73
CA TYR A 316 7.13 18.72 -9.62
C TYR A 316 8.35 18.31 -10.47
N LYS A 317 9.42 19.12 -10.51
CA LYS A 317 10.63 18.79 -11.26
C LYS A 317 11.51 17.80 -10.49
N GLU A 318 12.09 16.82 -11.19
CA GLU A 318 12.95 15.79 -10.57
C GLU A 318 14.18 16.38 -9.88
N ASN A 319 14.82 17.40 -10.49
CA ASN A 319 16.03 18.04 -9.98
C ASN A 319 15.76 19.35 -9.21
N VAL A 320 14.54 19.53 -8.68
CA VAL A 320 14.14 20.79 -8.02
C VAL A 320 15.05 21.17 -6.86
N TYR A 321 15.59 20.18 -6.13
CA TYR A 321 16.45 20.43 -4.97
C TYR A 321 17.88 20.79 -5.34
N ASP A 322 18.36 20.36 -6.52
CA ASP A 322 19.65 20.79 -7.06
C ASP A 322 19.56 22.22 -7.58
N GLU A 323 18.47 22.57 -8.29
CA GLU A 323 18.17 23.95 -8.70
C GLU A 323 18.02 24.87 -7.46
N LEU A 324 17.32 24.40 -6.41
CA LEU A 324 17.18 25.12 -5.14
C LEU A 324 18.55 25.38 -4.50
N TRP A 325 19.42 24.38 -4.50
CA TRP A 325 20.77 24.51 -3.97
C TRP A 325 21.62 25.53 -4.74
N GLN A 326 21.51 25.56 -6.07
CA GLN A 326 22.16 26.59 -6.90
C GLN A 326 21.62 27.99 -6.58
N CYS A 327 20.29 28.12 -6.40
CA CYS A 327 19.66 29.38 -6.02
C CYS A 327 20.17 29.89 -4.66
N ILE A 328 20.38 29.01 -3.68
CA ILE A 328 20.98 29.35 -2.38
C ILE A 328 22.39 29.91 -2.56
N ARG A 329 23.23 29.27 -3.39
CA ARG A 329 24.61 29.69 -3.61
C ARG A 329 24.73 31.04 -4.31
N ASN A 330 23.82 31.29 -5.25
CA ASN A 330 23.78 32.53 -6.03
C ASN A 330 23.11 33.69 -5.28
N SER A 331 22.38 33.40 -4.19
CA SER A 331 21.68 34.44 -3.43
C SER A 331 22.66 35.23 -2.54
N PRO A 332 22.75 36.57 -2.72
CA PRO A 332 23.67 37.41 -1.94
C PRO A 332 23.36 37.40 -0.43
N GLN A 333 22.10 37.20 -0.04
CA GLN A 333 21.70 37.21 1.38
C GLN A 333 22.34 36.08 2.20
N PHE A 334 22.73 34.98 1.54
CA PHE A 334 23.43 33.85 2.17
C PHE A 334 24.93 33.89 1.89
N ARG A 335 25.51 35.05 1.55
CA ARG A 335 26.94 35.18 1.21
C ARG A 335 27.84 34.55 2.27
N PHE A 336 27.54 34.80 3.54
CA PHE A 336 28.29 34.37 4.73
C PHE A 336 27.64 33.18 5.47
N ASP A 337 26.48 32.73 5.04
CA ASP A 337 25.82 31.56 5.62
C ASP A 337 26.45 30.27 5.07
N TRP A 338 27.51 29.83 5.73
CA TRP A 338 28.21 28.60 5.39
C TRP A 338 27.40 27.34 5.74
N PHE A 339 26.51 27.44 6.72
CA PHE A 339 25.67 26.32 7.13
C PHE A 339 24.70 25.94 6.00
N LEU A 340 23.96 26.90 5.46
CA LEU A 340 23.00 26.65 4.38
C LEU A 340 23.72 26.24 3.09
N LYS A 341 24.88 26.84 2.78
CA LYS A 341 25.70 26.53 1.59
C LYS A 341 26.41 25.17 1.63
N SER A 342 26.61 24.61 2.81
CA SER A 342 27.22 23.29 3.02
C SER A 342 26.20 22.14 2.99
N ARG A 343 24.89 22.44 2.94
CA ARG A 343 23.86 21.40 2.83
C ARG A 343 23.91 20.72 1.46
N THR A 344 23.60 19.42 1.44
CA THR A 344 23.36 18.68 0.20
C THR A 344 21.90 18.81 -0.25
N ALA A 345 21.61 18.58 -1.54
CA ALA A 345 20.25 18.59 -2.06
C ALA A 345 19.31 17.65 -1.28
N MET A 346 19.80 16.47 -0.87
CA MET A 346 19.03 15.53 -0.05
C MET A 346 18.73 16.06 1.38
N GLN A 347 19.64 16.84 1.98
CA GLN A 347 19.39 17.49 3.27
C GLN A 347 18.36 18.61 3.14
N LEU A 348 18.45 19.41 2.06
CA LEU A 348 17.48 20.46 1.75
C LEU A 348 16.10 19.85 1.46
N GLN A 349 16.03 18.72 0.76
CA GLN A 349 14.79 17.96 0.53
C GLN A 349 14.14 17.52 1.83
N ARG A 350 14.90 16.93 2.76
CA ARG A 350 14.38 16.53 4.08
C ARG A 350 13.84 17.72 4.86
N ARG A 351 14.55 18.86 4.82
CA ARG A 351 14.09 20.09 5.47
C ARG A 351 12.80 20.60 4.83
N CYS A 352 12.74 20.71 3.51
CA CYS A 352 11.55 21.15 2.79
C CYS A 352 10.34 20.25 3.06
N ASN A 353 10.51 18.93 3.10
CA ASN A 353 9.42 17.99 3.43
C ASN A 353 8.87 18.21 4.85
N THR A 354 9.75 18.54 5.80
CA THR A 354 9.36 18.90 7.17
C THR A 354 8.57 20.21 7.19
N LEU A 355 9.04 21.25 6.48
CA LEU A 355 8.37 22.55 6.37
C LEU A 355 7.00 22.42 5.71
N ILE A 356 6.91 21.63 4.63
CA ILE A 356 5.65 21.32 3.95
C ILE A 356 4.66 20.67 4.93
N THR A 357 5.11 19.72 5.74
CA THR A 357 4.24 19.04 6.73
C THR A 357 3.68 20.04 7.76
N TRP A 358 4.48 21.01 8.21
CA TRP A 358 4.01 22.07 9.10
C TRP A 358 3.03 23.02 8.40
N ILE A 359 3.28 23.40 7.15
CA ILE A 359 2.37 24.23 6.35
C ILE A 359 1.04 23.50 6.09
N GLU A 360 1.07 22.21 5.79
CA GLU A 360 -0.13 21.40 5.61
C GLU A 360 -0.97 21.35 6.89
N ARG A 361 -0.33 21.13 8.05
CA ARG A 361 -0.99 21.17 9.35
C ARG A 361 -1.60 22.54 9.64
N GLU A 362 -0.84 23.61 9.45
CA GLU A 362 -1.31 24.98 9.65
C GLU A 362 -2.53 25.29 8.75
N ASN A 363 -2.48 24.87 7.48
CA ASN A 363 -3.59 25.05 6.55
C ASN A 363 -4.84 24.26 6.96
N MET A 364 -4.69 23.07 7.55
CA MET A 364 -5.80 22.28 8.06
C MET A 364 -6.44 22.96 9.28
N GLU A 365 -5.64 23.39 10.25
CA GLU A 365 -6.12 24.11 11.45
C GLU A 365 -6.86 25.40 11.08
N LEU A 366 -6.36 26.15 10.10
CA LEU A 366 -7.03 27.37 9.61
C LEU A 366 -8.36 27.07 8.91
N LYS A 367 -8.42 26.02 8.08
CA LYS A 367 -9.68 25.59 7.45
C LYS A 367 -10.71 25.14 8.48
N GLU A 368 -10.30 24.47 9.55
CA GLU A 368 -11.18 24.06 10.64
C GLU A 368 -11.72 25.27 11.41
N LYS A 369 -10.87 26.25 11.70
CA LYS A 369 -11.29 27.53 12.31
C LYS A 369 -12.28 28.27 11.44
N GLU A 370 -12.03 28.39 10.13
CA GLU A 370 -12.98 29.02 9.20
C GLU A 370 -14.33 28.29 9.14
N LYS A 371 -14.33 26.95 9.15
CA LYS A 371 -15.57 26.15 9.20
C LYS A 371 -16.32 26.35 10.52
N ALA A 372 -15.61 26.40 11.64
CA ALA A 372 -16.20 26.66 12.95
C ALA A 372 -16.80 28.07 13.04
N GLU A 373 -16.13 29.08 12.49
CA GLU A 373 -16.66 30.45 12.43
C GLU A 373 -17.88 30.57 11.51
N LYS A 374 -17.88 29.87 10.36
CA LYS A 374 -19.06 29.80 9.48
C LYS A 374 -20.25 29.09 10.14
N LYS A 375 -20.01 28.08 10.98
CA LYS A 375 -21.07 27.44 11.79
C LYS A 375 -21.57 28.34 12.93
N LYS A 376 -20.71 29.18 13.52
CA LYS A 376 -21.10 30.16 14.55
C LYS A 376 -21.84 31.37 13.98
N ARG A 377 -21.57 31.76 12.73
CA ARG A 377 -22.38 32.71 11.96
C ARG A 377 -23.62 32.00 11.39
N GLY A 378 -24.58 31.68 12.25
CA GLY A 378 -25.90 31.16 11.84
C GLY A 378 -26.61 32.07 10.82
N PRO A 379 -27.68 31.59 10.16
CA PRO A 379 -28.36 32.34 9.10
C PRO A 379 -28.80 33.70 9.65
N LYS A 380 -28.33 34.79 9.02
CA LYS A 380 -28.76 36.15 9.39
C LYS A 380 -30.29 36.17 9.36
N PRO A 381 -30.99 36.61 10.43
CA PRO A 381 -32.43 36.83 10.34
C PRO A 381 -32.66 37.86 9.23
N SER A 382 -33.42 37.43 8.22
CA SER A 382 -33.91 38.29 7.15
C SER A 382 -34.64 39.45 7.81
N THR A 383 -34.05 40.63 7.75
CA THR A 383 -34.71 41.86 8.17
C THR A 383 -35.92 42.04 7.26
N GLN A 384 -37.10 41.71 7.77
CA GLN A 384 -38.36 42.02 7.11
C GLN A 384 -38.40 43.54 6.90
N LYS A 385 -38.29 43.95 5.64
CA LYS A 385 -38.71 45.28 5.20
C LYS A 385 -40.20 45.39 5.52
N HIS A 386 -40.53 46.05 6.62
CA HIS A 386 -41.87 46.57 6.84
C HIS A 386 -42.13 47.60 5.74
N LYS A 387 -42.90 47.20 4.72
CA LYS A 387 -43.63 48.14 3.86
C LYS A 387 -44.70 48.79 4.73
N MET A 388 -44.62 50.10 4.90
CA MET A 388 -45.79 50.93 5.21
C MET A 388 -46.14 51.67 3.92
N ASP A 389 -47.31 51.34 3.39
CA ASP A 389 -47.94 52.02 2.25
C ASP A 389 -48.57 53.33 2.70
N GLY A 390 -48.28 54.39 1.92
CA GLY A 390 -49.14 55.48 1.46
C GLY A 390 -50.11 56.20 2.40
N ALA A 391 -49.91 57.52 2.54
CA ALA A 391 -50.78 58.53 1.92
C ALA A 391 -50.16 59.95 2.01
N PRO A 392 -50.49 60.85 1.05
CA PRO A 392 -49.77 62.10 0.80
C PRO A 392 -50.44 63.30 1.49
N ASP A 393 -49.72 64.43 1.64
CA ASP A 393 -50.15 65.75 1.12
C ASP A 393 -49.25 66.91 1.62
N SER A 394 -48.98 67.82 0.69
CA SER A 394 -48.72 69.27 0.82
C SER A 394 -47.57 69.84 1.66
N GLY A 395 -46.93 70.86 1.09
CA GLY A 395 -46.38 71.99 1.86
C GLY A 395 -44.88 72.21 1.73
N GLY A 396 -44.47 72.95 0.68
CA GLY A 396 -43.08 73.32 0.49
C GLY A 396 -42.55 74.37 1.48
N ARG A 397 -41.22 74.44 1.65
CA ARG A 397 -40.42 75.67 1.58
C ARG A 397 -38.93 75.40 1.88
N LYS A 398 -38.12 75.61 0.84
CA LYS A 398 -36.80 76.26 0.75
C LYS A 398 -36.00 76.59 2.05
N LYS A 399 -34.67 76.49 1.88
CA LYS A 399 -33.52 77.17 2.54
C LYS A 399 -32.89 76.36 3.69
N LYS A 400 -31.56 76.29 3.86
CA LYS A 400 -30.40 76.89 3.18
C LYS A 400 -29.15 76.12 3.62
N LEU A 401 -28.15 76.08 2.74
CA LEU A 401 -26.73 75.89 3.11
C LEU A 401 -26.32 76.84 4.24
N LYS A 402 -25.51 76.33 5.17
CA LYS A 402 -24.31 76.97 5.77
C LYS A 402 -23.43 75.81 6.28
N LEU A 403 -22.36 75.50 5.55
CA LEU A 403 -20.96 75.89 5.76
C LEU A 403 -20.24 74.88 6.67
#